data_AF-A0A7C7TJY9-F1
#
_entry.id   AF-A0A7C7TJY9-F1
#
_cell.length_a   1.000
_cell.length_b   1.000
_cell.length_c   1.000
_cell.angle_alpha   90.00
_cell.angle_beta   90.00
_cell.angle_gamma   90.00
#
_symmetry.space_group_name_H-M   'P 1'
#
loop_
_entity.id
_entity.type
_entity.pdbx_description
1 polymer ?
#
loop_
_entity_poly.entity_id
_entity_poly.type
_entity_poly.pdbx_seq_one_letter_code
_entity_poly.pdbx_strand_id
1 'polypeptide(L)'
;QLKGKVKSINGKNCVVTTDKGDDIISLKINVNTVGDSSTVSLRPERVEINSSEGNFENSFDAKVKELIYLGDHIRTRVEVCGNDQFIVKVPNSYKGANLKEGTSVKLSWKASDSRALDLD
;
A
#
# COMPACT_ATOMS: atom_id res chain seq x y z
N GLN A 1 -0.58 -2.62 -6.23
CA GLN A 1 -2.06 -2.68 -6.17
C GLN A 1 -2.46 -3.73 -5.15
N LEU A 2 -3.57 -3.54 -4.44
CA LEU A 2 -4.10 -4.50 -3.46
C LEU A 2 -5.56 -4.79 -3.83
N LYS A 3 -5.98 -6.06 -3.78
CA LYS A 3 -7.34 -6.47 -4.11
C LYS A 3 -8.16 -6.66 -2.84
N GLY A 4 -9.46 -6.41 -2.93
CA GLY A 4 -10.38 -6.62 -1.82
C GLY A 4 -11.82 -6.30 -2.18
N LYS A 5 -12.66 -6.14 -1.16
CA LYS A 5 -14.06 -5.75 -1.28
C LYS A 5 -14.37 -4.49 -0.50
N VAL A 6 -15.24 -3.64 -1.03
CA VAL A 6 -15.69 -2.44 -0.33
C VAL A 6 -16.48 -2.83 0.92
N LYS A 7 -15.99 -2.45 2.09
CA LYS A 7 -16.64 -2.66 3.39
C LYS A 7 -17.54 -1.50 3.77
N SER A 8 -17.14 -0.26 3.47
CA SER A 8 -17.93 0.94 3.75
C SER A 8 -17.56 2.09 2.82
N ILE A 9 -18.49 3.03 2.65
CA ILE A 9 -18.29 4.26 1.85
C ILE A 9 -18.67 5.45 2.74
N ASN A 10 -17.73 6.38 2.89
CA ASN A 10 -17.84 7.57 3.74
C ASN A 10 -17.48 8.82 2.94
N GLY A 11 -18.48 9.36 2.22
CA GLY A 11 -18.29 10.54 1.37
C GLY A 11 -17.26 10.30 0.26
N LYS A 12 -16.10 10.95 0.35
CA LYS A 12 -15.00 10.83 -0.63
C LYS A 12 -14.10 9.62 -0.40
N ASN A 13 -14.20 8.97 0.76
CA ASN A 13 -13.38 7.82 1.10
C ASN A 13 -14.23 6.53 1.12
N CYS A 14 -13.57 5.40 1.00
CA CYS A 14 -14.13 4.08 1.26
C CYS A 14 -13.12 3.23 2.05
N VAL A 15 -13.62 2.19 2.70
CA VAL A 15 -12.80 1.14 3.30
C VAL A 15 -12.88 -0.09 2.41
N VAL A 16 -11.74 -0.63 2.00
CA VAL A 16 -11.62 -1.87 1.25
C VAL A 16 -10.98 -2.92 2.14
N THR A 17 -11.65 -4.05 2.36
CA THR A 17 -11.10 -5.18 3.10
C THR A 17 -10.44 -6.14 2.12
N THR A 18 -9.15 -6.43 2.32
CA THR A 18 -8.40 -7.41 1.52
C THR A 18 -8.81 -8.84 1.85
N ASP A 19 -8.39 -9.80 1.04
CA ASP A 19 -8.67 -11.23 1.27
C ASP A 19 -8.07 -11.75 2.59
N LYS A 20 -7.03 -11.08 3.12
CA LYS A 20 -6.44 -11.38 4.44
C LYS A 20 -7.21 -10.77 5.61
N GLY A 21 -8.19 -9.90 5.34
CA GLY A 21 -8.98 -9.20 6.35
C GLY A 21 -8.45 -7.81 6.72
N ASP A 22 -7.39 -7.32 6.05
CA ASP A 22 -6.84 -5.99 6.30
C ASP A 22 -7.74 -4.90 5.71
N ASP A 23 -8.11 -3.90 6.50
CA ASP A 23 -8.90 -2.76 6.07
C ASP A 23 -8.01 -1.62 5.56
N ILE A 24 -8.26 -1.16 4.33
CA ILE A 24 -7.52 -0.07 3.68
C ILE A 24 -8.47 1.10 3.44
N ILE A 25 -8.12 2.28 3.96
CA ILE A 25 -8.85 3.52 3.72
C ILE A 25 -8.31 4.17 2.44
N SER A 26 -9.19 4.44 1.47
CA SER A 26 -8.82 4.93 0.15
C SER A 26 -9.80 5.96 -0.38
N LEU A 27 -9.39 6.76 -1.38
CA LEU A 27 -10.33 7.60 -2.12
C LEU A 27 -11.28 6.73 -2.93
N LYS A 28 -12.58 6.99 -2.81
CA LYS A 28 -13.64 6.37 -3.60
C LYS A 28 -13.63 6.97 -5.01
N ILE A 29 -13.06 6.27 -5.99
CA ILE A 29 -13.01 6.73 -7.38
C ILE A 29 -14.07 6.01 -8.22
N ASN A 30 -13.97 4.69 -8.40
CA ASN A 30 -14.86 3.90 -9.25
C ASN A 30 -15.49 2.71 -8.50
N VAL A 31 -15.85 2.90 -7.24
CA VAL A 31 -16.59 1.91 -6.46
C VAL A 31 -17.88 2.53 -5.96
N ASN A 32 -19.01 1.86 -6.09
CA ASN A 32 -20.32 2.48 -5.93
C ASN A 32 -21.10 1.94 -4.73
N THR A 33 -20.96 0.64 -4.45
CA THR A 33 -21.72 -0.05 -3.43
C THR A 33 -20.82 -0.85 -2.47
N VAL A 34 -21.31 -1.04 -1.24
CA VAL A 34 -20.69 -1.96 -0.29
C VAL A 34 -20.81 -3.38 -0.85
N GLY A 35 -19.72 -4.14 -0.79
CA GLY A 35 -19.61 -5.47 -1.38
C GLY A 35 -18.94 -5.49 -2.76
N ASP A 36 -18.77 -4.33 -3.42
CA ASP A 36 -18.09 -4.24 -4.71
C ASP A 36 -16.68 -4.82 -4.60
N SER A 37 -16.29 -5.61 -5.59
CA SER A 37 -14.89 -6.03 -5.72
C SER A 37 -14.09 -4.81 -6.20
N SER A 38 -12.93 -4.57 -5.60
CA SER A 38 -12.13 -3.38 -5.87
C SER A 38 -10.63 -3.66 -5.91
N THR A 39 -9.92 -2.85 -6.69
CA THR A 39 -8.47 -2.73 -6.62
C THR A 39 -8.09 -1.40 -5.99
N VAL A 40 -7.33 -1.44 -4.89
CA VAL A 40 -6.66 -0.27 -4.33
C VAL A 40 -5.35 -0.04 -5.10
N SER A 41 -5.32 1.07 -5.82
CA SER A 41 -4.16 1.55 -6.57
C SER A 41 -3.51 2.71 -5.85
N LEU A 42 -2.21 2.59 -5.56
CA LEU A 42 -1.37 3.67 -5.04
C LEU A 42 -0.06 3.69 -5.80
N ARG A 43 0.50 4.88 -5.93
CA ARG A 43 1.80 5.04 -6.58
C ARG A 43 2.91 4.53 -5.65
N PRO A 44 3.89 3.78 -6.17
CA PRO A 44 4.89 3.11 -5.35
C PRO A 44 5.80 4.09 -4.59
N GLU A 45 5.97 5.32 -5.07
CA GLU A 45 6.72 6.39 -4.42
C GLU A 45 5.95 7.12 -3.31
N ARG A 46 4.67 6.80 -3.08
CA ARG A 46 3.83 7.38 -2.02
C ARG A 46 3.74 6.50 -0.78
N VAL A 47 4.55 5.46 -0.70
CA VAL A 47 4.61 4.53 0.42
C VAL A 47 5.86 4.82 1.23
N GLU A 48 5.66 5.16 2.50
CA GLU A 48 6.72 5.36 3.46
C GLU A 48 7.11 4.03 4.11
N ILE A 49 8.40 3.84 4.35
CA ILE A 49 8.92 2.63 4.99
C ILE A 49 9.49 2.98 6.37
N ASN A 50 9.04 2.28 7.40
CA ASN A 50 9.46 2.46 8.79
C ASN A 50 9.36 3.91 9.27
N SER A 51 8.38 4.66 8.76
CA SER A 51 8.20 6.05 9.19
C SER A 51 7.77 6.09 10.66
N SER A 52 8.52 6.84 11.46
CA SER A 52 8.15 7.22 12.82
C SER A 52 7.31 8.49 12.87
N GLU A 53 7.12 9.17 11.73
CA GLU A 53 6.49 10.48 11.63
C GLU A 53 5.35 10.46 10.62
N GLY A 54 4.23 11.11 10.96
CA GLY A 54 3.12 11.34 10.05
C GLY A 54 1.80 10.73 10.51
N ASN A 55 0.71 11.43 10.22
CA ASN A 55 -0.64 10.88 10.30
C ASN A 55 -0.90 10.07 9.03
N PHE A 56 -0.76 8.75 9.13
CA PHE A 56 -1.14 7.80 8.09
C PHE A 56 -2.39 7.06 8.52
N GLU A 57 -3.39 7.00 7.64
CA GLU A 57 -4.58 6.19 7.85
C GLU A 57 -4.33 4.70 7.60
N ASN A 58 -3.30 4.40 6.80
CA ASN A 58 -2.95 3.04 6.41
C ASN A 58 -1.54 2.72 6.89
N SER A 59 -1.40 1.64 7.67
CA SER A 59 -0.12 1.17 8.20
C SER A 59 -0.16 -0.34 8.36
N PHE A 60 0.71 -1.05 7.66
CA PHE A 60 0.74 -2.52 7.64
C PHE A 60 2.15 -3.06 7.79
N ASP A 61 2.27 -4.21 8.46
CA ASP A 61 3.50 -4.97 8.46
C ASP A 61 3.69 -5.66 7.11
N ALA A 62 4.91 -5.59 6.61
CA ALA A 62 5.29 -6.16 5.32
C ALA A 62 6.63 -6.89 5.43
N LYS A 63 6.87 -7.83 4.52
CA LYS A 63 8.14 -8.55 4.43
C LYS A 63 8.83 -8.24 3.12
N VAL A 64 10.09 -7.78 3.18
CA VAL A 64 10.91 -7.54 1.98
C VAL A 64 11.18 -8.87 1.29
N LYS A 65 10.89 -8.93 -0.01
CA LYS A 65 11.08 -10.11 -0.85
C LYS A 65 12.21 -9.97 -1.85
N GLU A 66 12.44 -8.76 -2.35
CA GLU A 66 13.45 -8.49 -3.37
C GLU A 66 13.81 -7.01 -3.39
N LEU A 67 15.08 -6.71 -3.66
CA LEU A 67 15.62 -5.36 -3.80
C LEU A 67 16.35 -5.23 -5.14
N ILE A 68 15.94 -4.26 -5.96
CA ILE A 68 16.60 -3.96 -7.24
C ILE A 68 17.08 -2.51 -7.21
N TYR A 69 18.39 -2.32 -7.33
CA TYR A 69 19.02 -0.99 -7.34
C TYR A 69 18.98 -0.40 -8.75
N LEU A 70 18.32 0.74 -8.91
CA LEU A 70 18.08 1.41 -10.20
C LEU A 70 18.66 2.83 -10.21
N GLY A 71 19.88 3.00 -9.69
CA GLY A 71 20.59 4.29 -9.67
C GLY A 71 20.01 5.26 -8.64
N ASP A 72 18.94 5.97 -8.99
CA ASP A 72 18.31 7.01 -8.17
C ASP A 72 17.35 6.45 -7.10
N HIS A 73 16.84 5.24 -7.30
CA HIS A 73 15.97 4.56 -6.35
C HIS A 73 16.24 3.05 -6.26
N ILE A 74 15.74 2.47 -5.18
CA ILE A 74 15.64 1.04 -4.98
C ILE A 74 14.19 0.66 -5.23
N ARG A 75 13.97 -0.25 -6.17
CA ARG A 75 12.68 -0.91 -6.36
C ARG A 75 12.62 -2.06 -5.38
N THR A 76 11.74 -1.94 -4.39
CA THR A 76 11.58 -2.92 -3.32
C THR A 76 10.28 -3.67 -3.53
N ARG A 77 10.35 -5.00 -3.72
CA ARG A 77 9.16 -5.85 -3.70
C ARG A 77 8.95 -6.37 -2.30
N VAL A 78 7.71 -6.26 -1.83
CA VAL A 78 7.29 -6.66 -0.48
C VAL A 78 6.04 -7.51 -0.53
N GLU A 79 5.90 -8.38 0.46
CA GLU A 79 4.64 -9.03 0.79
C GLU A 79 3.91 -8.21 1.85
N VAL A 80 2.69 -7.76 1.54
CA VAL A 80 1.84 -6.95 2.42
C VAL A 80 0.38 -7.21 2.10
N CYS A 81 -0.49 -7.25 3.12
CA CYS A 81 -1.93 -7.51 2.98
C CYS A 81 -2.27 -8.71 2.07
N GLY A 82 -1.48 -9.79 2.17
CA GLY A 82 -1.65 -11.00 1.35
C GLY A 82 -1.19 -10.91 -0.10
N ASN A 83 -0.62 -9.79 -0.54
CA ASN A 83 -0.03 -9.63 -1.87
C ASN A 83 1.50 -9.65 -1.81
N ASP A 84 2.15 -10.58 -2.51
CA ASP A 84 3.60 -10.77 -2.57
C ASP A 84 4.32 -10.03 -3.73
N GLN A 85 3.55 -9.33 -4.56
CA GLN A 85 4.00 -8.53 -5.72
C GLN A 85 3.90 -7.02 -5.48
N PHE A 86 3.73 -6.58 -4.23
CA PHE A 86 3.60 -5.16 -3.95
C PHE A 86 4.94 -4.43 -4.13
N ILE A 87 4.96 -3.36 -4.93
CA ILE A 87 6.18 -2.61 -5.24
C ILE A 87 6.17 -1.27 -4.53
N VAL A 88 7.29 -0.94 -3.87
CA VAL A 88 7.59 0.37 -3.29
C VAL A 88 8.84 0.92 -3.97
N LYS A 89 8.88 2.25 -4.18
CA LYS A 89 10.06 2.95 -4.67
C LYS A 89 10.68 3.76 -3.55
N VAL A 90 11.90 3.41 -3.18
CA VAL A 90 12.64 4.04 -2.09
C VAL A 90 13.77 4.87 -2.69
N PRO A 91 13.86 6.19 -2.44
CA PRO A 91 14.99 6.99 -2.90
C PRO A 91 16.32 6.40 -2.38
N ASN A 92 17.36 6.36 -3.21
CA ASN A 92 18.65 5.78 -2.81
C ASN A 92 19.33 6.60 -1.68
N SER A 93 18.94 7.87 -1.52
CA SER A 93 19.36 8.75 -0.42
C SER A 93 18.69 8.44 0.92
N TYR A 94 17.70 7.54 0.94
CA TYR A 94 16.94 7.20 2.15
C TYR A 94 17.81 6.36 3.09
N LYS A 95 18.57 7.05 3.95
CA LYS A 95 19.48 6.46 4.95
C LYS A 95 18.77 5.63 6.03
N GLY A 96 17.44 5.78 6.17
CA GLY A 96 16.66 5.18 7.26
C GLY A 96 16.29 3.70 7.06
N ALA A 97 16.45 3.16 5.86
CA ALA A 97 16.01 1.80 5.56
C ALA A 97 17.23 0.91 5.28
N ASN A 98 17.77 0.28 6.31
CA ASN A 98 18.64 -0.90 6.18
C ASN A 98 17.80 -2.06 5.61
N LEU A 99 17.30 -1.91 4.39
CA LEU A 99 16.46 -2.91 3.73
C LEU A 99 17.34 -4.07 3.32
N LYS A 100 16.92 -5.25 3.76
CA LYS A 100 17.48 -6.52 3.32
C LYS A 100 16.32 -7.46 3.04
N GLU A 101 16.48 -8.31 2.04
CA GLU A 101 15.54 -9.40 1.78
C GLU A 101 15.28 -10.22 3.05
N GLY A 102 14.02 -10.61 3.24
CA GLY A 102 13.56 -11.33 4.42
C GLY A 102 13.24 -10.45 5.63
N THR A 103 13.62 -9.17 5.63
CA THR A 103 13.38 -8.25 6.76
C THR A 103 11.92 -7.81 6.81
N SER A 104 11.37 -7.72 8.03
CA SER A 104 10.06 -7.12 8.26
C SER A 104 10.19 -5.59 8.33
N VAL A 105 9.26 -4.90 7.68
CA VAL A 105 9.18 -3.44 7.64
C VAL A 105 7.73 -3.00 7.83
N LYS A 106 7.54 -1.77 8.28
CA LYS A 106 6.22 -1.14 8.33
C LYS A 106 6.03 -0.27 7.10
N LEU A 107 4.96 -0.50 6.34
CA LEU A 107 4.57 0.33 5.21
C LEU A 107 3.42 1.24 5.63
N SER A 108 3.56 2.53 5.35
CA SER A 108 2.56 3.52 5.70
C SER A 108 2.23 4.43 4.52
N TRP A 109 0.96 4.79 4.36
CA TRP A 109 0.52 5.77 3.36
C TRP A 109 -0.76 6.48 3.79
N LYS A 110 -0.99 7.65 3.18
CA LYS A 110 -2.21 8.42 3.41
C LYS A 110 -3.36 7.88 2.57
N ALA A 111 -4.59 7.96 3.09
CA ALA A 111 -5.77 7.57 2.33
C ALA A 111 -5.85 8.30 0.98
N SER A 112 -5.49 9.59 0.96
CA SER A 112 -5.48 10.46 -0.23
C SER A 112 -4.48 10.07 -1.31
N ASP A 113 -3.48 9.25 -1.00
CA ASP A 113 -2.48 8.75 -1.96
C ASP A 113 -2.92 7.43 -2.64
N SER A 114 -4.02 6.83 -2.18
CA SER A 114 -4.59 5.60 -2.73
C SER A 114 -5.98 5.83 -3.35
N ARG A 115 -6.33 5.02 -4.35
CA ARG A 115 -7.61 5.07 -5.06
C ARG A 115 -8.22 3.68 -5.10
N ALA A 116 -9.47 3.54 -4.65
CA ALA A 116 -10.28 2.37 -4.88
C ALA A 116 -10.94 2.47 -6.26
N LEU A 117 -10.60 1.51 -7.12
CA LEU A 117 -11.06 1.38 -8.49
C LEU A 117 -11.90 0.11 -8.62
N ASP A 118 -12.76 0.07 -9.61
CA ASP A 118 -13.41 -1.14 -10.08
C ASP A 118 -12.37 -2.19 -10.52
N LEU A 119 -12.73 -3.46 -10.39
CA LEU A 119 -12.03 -4.55 -11.05
C LEU A 119 -12.70 -4.72 -12.41
N ASP A 120 -12.01 -4.32 -13.47
CA ASP A 120 -12.36 -4.76 -14.83
C ASP A 120 -12.35 -6.29 -14.94
#